data_AF-A0A838PT81-F1
#
_entry.id   AF-A0A838PT81-F1
#
_cell.length_a   1.000
_cell.length_b   1.000
_cell.length_c   1.000
_cell.angle_alpha   90.00
_cell.angle_beta   90.00
_cell.angle_gamma   90.00
#
_symmetry.space_group_name_H-M   'P 1'
#
loop_
_entity.id
_entity.type
_entity.pdbx_description
1 polymer ?
#
loop_
_entity_poly.entity_id
_entity_poly.type
_entity_poly.pdbx_seq_one_letter_code
_entity_poly.pdbx_strand_id
1 'polypeptide(L)'
;MALGGSTTRRRLERRVLLGPSFLRRAAASRASAPEERWMLSQPRAVRESYVSEVLDQVGDPELLRQVWMMRQPRAVRERYVGEILEPALRRTGRSGGAA
;
A
#
# COMPACT_ATOMS: atom_id res chain seq x y z
N MET A 1 27.47 1.31 -5.22
CA MET A 1 26.34 2.27 -5.12
C MET A 1 25.18 1.79 -5.99
N ALA A 2 24.09 1.30 -5.40
CA ALA A 2 22.87 0.87 -6.11
C ALA A 2 21.61 1.62 -5.60
N LEU A 3 21.76 2.88 -5.18
CA LEU A 3 20.68 3.67 -4.58
C LEU A 3 19.69 4.29 -5.60
N GLY A 4 19.97 4.15 -6.89
CA GLY A 4 19.15 4.72 -7.97
C GLY A 4 17.83 3.99 -8.22
N GLY A 5 17.81 2.66 -8.06
CA GLY A 5 16.63 1.84 -8.35
C GLY A 5 15.47 2.08 -7.39
N SER A 6 15.73 2.09 -6.08
CA SER A 6 14.72 2.30 -5.05
C SER A 6 14.14 3.72 -5.10
N THR A 7 14.98 4.72 -5.35
CA THR A 7 14.57 6.12 -5.48
C THR A 7 13.70 6.35 -6.71
N THR A 8 14.07 5.74 -7.86
CA THR A 8 13.27 5.84 -9.09
C THR A 8 11.90 5.18 -8.90
N ARG A 9 11.86 4.02 -8.24
CA ARG A 9 10.62 3.33 -7.91
C ARG A 9 9.69 4.19 -7.03
N ARG A 10 10.20 4.77 -5.95
CA ARG A 10 9.39 5.64 -5.06
C ARG A 10 8.83 6.88 -5.77
N ARG A 11 9.60 7.48 -6.69
CA ARG A 11 9.09 8.60 -7.53
C ARG A 11 7.93 8.17 -8.43
N LEU A 12 8.00 6.97 -9.02
CA LEU A 12 6.91 6.44 -9.84
C LEU A 12 5.67 6.15 -8.98
N GLU A 13 5.84 5.48 -7.84
CA GLU A 13 4.77 5.19 -6.90
C GLU A 13 4.06 6.47 -6.44
N ARG A 14 4.82 7.51 -6.08
CA ARG A 14 4.29 8.85 -5.77
C ARG A 14 3.45 9.42 -6.92
N ARG A 15 3.95 9.36 -8.16
CA ARG A 15 3.21 9.86 -9.35
C ARG A 15 1.90 9.10 -9.56
N VAL A 16 1.89 7.79 -9.33
CA VAL A 16 0.67 6.99 -9.45
C VAL A 16 -0.33 7.34 -8.34
N LEU A 17 0.11 7.39 -7.08
CA LEU A 17 -0.75 7.63 -5.92
C LEU A 17 -1.38 9.03 -5.92
N LEU A 18 -0.62 10.04 -6.31
CA LEU A 18 -1.07 11.44 -6.35
C LEU A 18 -1.60 11.87 -7.72
N GLY A 19 -1.50 10.99 -8.71
CA GLY A 19 -1.92 11.24 -10.07
C GLY A 19 -3.44 11.27 -10.27
N PRO A 20 -3.88 11.63 -11.49
CA PRO A 20 -5.28 11.61 -11.87
C PRO A 20 -5.98 10.27 -11.65
N SER A 21 -7.31 10.31 -11.49
CA SER A 21 -8.12 9.12 -11.21
C SER A 21 -8.01 8.02 -12.28
N PHE A 22 -7.83 8.38 -13.55
CA PHE A 22 -7.65 7.40 -14.63
C PHE A 22 -6.32 6.63 -14.50
N LEU A 23 -5.22 7.30 -14.12
CA LEU A 23 -3.93 6.64 -13.88
C LEU A 23 -4.03 5.67 -12.70
N ARG A 24 -4.66 6.09 -11.59
CA ARG A 24 -4.85 5.20 -10.43
C ARG A 24 -5.70 3.99 -10.76
N ARG A 25 -6.78 4.16 -11.53
CA ARG A 25 -7.64 3.04 -11.95
C ARG A 25 -6.88 2.06 -12.82
N ALA A 26 -6.11 2.55 -13.79
CA ALA A 26 -5.26 1.72 -14.64
C ALA A 26 -4.17 0.98 -13.84
N ALA A 27 -3.56 1.64 -12.85
CA ALA A 27 -2.60 1.00 -11.97
C ALA A 27 -3.28 -0.07 -11.08
N ALA A 28 -4.46 0.22 -10.54
CA ALA A 28 -5.19 -0.69 -9.66
C ALA A 28 -5.63 -1.96 -10.39
N SER A 29 -6.00 -1.85 -11.66
CA SER A 29 -6.35 -3.01 -12.50
C SER A 29 -5.14 -3.88 -12.85
N ARG A 30 -3.93 -3.31 -12.81
CA ARG A 30 -2.66 -4.01 -13.08
C ARG A 30 -1.96 -4.52 -11.80
N ALA A 31 -2.36 -4.04 -10.62
CA ALA A 31 -1.73 -4.40 -9.37
C ALA A 31 -1.97 -5.87 -9.03
N SER A 32 -0.88 -6.61 -8.83
CA SER A 32 -0.90 -8.02 -8.43
C SER A 32 -1.15 -8.18 -6.92
N ALA A 33 -0.67 -7.24 -6.12
CA ALA A 33 -0.85 -7.24 -4.66
C ALA A 33 -2.19 -6.59 -4.28
N PRO A 34 -3.03 -7.26 -3.45
CA PRO A 34 -4.26 -6.67 -2.92
C PRO A 34 -4.03 -5.34 -2.20
N GLU A 35 -2.94 -5.22 -1.46
CA GLU A 35 -2.51 -4.04 -0.71
C GLU A 35 -2.30 -2.83 -1.63
N GLU A 36 -1.61 -3.02 -2.76
CA GLU A 36 -1.36 -1.96 -3.75
C GLU A 36 -2.67 -1.51 -4.38
N ARG A 37 -3.55 -2.46 -4.74
CA ARG A 37 -4.87 -2.16 -5.29
C ARG A 37 -5.72 -1.38 -4.28
N TRP A 38 -5.69 -1.80 -3.02
CA TRP A 38 -6.42 -1.13 -1.93
C TRP A 38 -5.89 0.28 -1.67
N MET A 39 -4.58 0.49 -1.65
CA MET A 39 -3.99 1.82 -1.49
C MET A 39 -4.46 2.77 -2.60
N LEU A 40 -4.55 2.25 -3.84
CA LEU A 40 -5.02 3.03 -4.98
C LEU A 40 -6.50 3.37 -4.92
N SER A 41 -7.33 2.64 -4.17
CA SER A 41 -8.75 2.94 -4.00
C SER A 41 -9.05 3.91 -2.85
N GLN A 42 -8.08 4.17 -1.96
CA GLN A 42 -8.30 5.01 -0.78
C GLN A 42 -8.63 6.47 -1.13
N PRO A 43 -9.24 7.24 -0.22
CA PRO A 43 -9.41 8.69 -0.37
C PRO A 43 -8.08 9.42 -0.58
N ARG A 44 -8.14 10.61 -1.20
CA ARG A 44 -6.93 11.38 -1.52
C ARG A 44 -6.03 11.64 -0.30
N ALA A 45 -6.61 12.04 0.83
CA ALA A 45 -5.89 12.34 2.06
C ALA A 45 -5.07 11.15 2.58
N VAL A 46 -5.61 9.92 2.51
CA VAL A 46 -4.90 8.70 2.95
C VAL A 46 -3.72 8.39 2.02
N ARG A 47 -3.89 8.60 0.71
CA ARG A 47 -2.80 8.40 -0.26
C ARG A 47 -1.72 9.48 -0.10
N GLU A 48 -2.10 10.71 0.17
CA GLU A 48 -1.17 11.82 0.45
C GLU A 48 -0.34 11.55 1.70
N SER A 49 -0.98 11.13 2.80
CA SER A 49 -0.26 10.79 4.03
C SER A 49 0.71 9.63 3.82
N TYR A 50 0.31 8.60 3.07
CA TYR A 50 1.20 7.49 2.72
C TYR A 50 2.43 7.96 1.93
N VAL A 51 2.25 8.85 0.95
CA VAL A 51 3.39 9.40 0.21
C VAL A 51 4.33 10.16 1.14
N SER A 52 3.80 11.09 1.95
CA SER A 52 4.65 11.94 2.78
C SER A 52 5.32 11.20 3.94
N GLU A 53 4.65 10.20 4.53
CA GLU A 53 5.11 9.51 5.74
C GLU A 53 5.81 8.17 5.46
N VAL A 54 5.68 7.61 4.25
CA VAL A 54 6.31 6.34 3.88
C VAL A 54 7.25 6.50 2.68
N LEU A 55 6.78 7.05 1.56
CA LEU A 55 7.59 7.10 0.33
C LEU A 55 8.64 8.21 0.32
N ASP A 56 8.32 9.37 0.90
CA ASP A 56 9.25 10.49 0.95
C ASP A 56 10.24 10.39 2.12
N GLN A 57 10.00 9.45 3.05
CA GLN A 57 10.86 9.23 4.21
C GLN A 57 12.07 8.35 3.88
N VAL A 58 13.16 8.59 4.61
CA VAL A 58 14.36 7.74 4.57
C VAL A 58 14.29 6.75 5.72
N GLY A 59 14.39 5.46 5.40
CA GLY A 59 14.37 4.40 6.41
C GLY A 59 13.98 3.05 5.83
N ASP A 60 13.73 2.09 6.72
CA ASP A 60 13.14 0.81 6.36
C ASP A 60 11.69 1.02 5.89
N PRO A 61 11.37 0.76 4.62
CA PRO A 61 10.05 1.02 4.07
C PRO A 61 8.95 0.19 4.74
N GLU A 62 9.27 -1.02 5.24
CA GLU A 62 8.27 -1.87 5.87
C GLU A 62 7.94 -1.37 7.28
N LEU A 63 8.95 -0.97 8.06
CA LEU A 63 8.71 -0.35 9.37
C LEU A 63 7.97 0.98 9.24
N LEU A 64 8.34 1.82 8.27
CA LEU A 64 7.62 3.08 7.99
C LEU A 64 6.14 2.82 7.67
N ARG A 65 5.86 1.80 6.84
CA ARG A 65 4.49 1.40 6.49
C ARG A 65 3.71 0.90 7.71
N GLN A 66 4.35 0.12 8.58
CA GLN A 66 3.73 -0.36 9.83
C GLN A 66 3.41 0.81 10.77
N VAL A 67 4.36 1.71 11.01
CA VAL A 67 4.14 2.92 11.83
C VAL A 67 3.01 3.77 11.26
N TRP A 68 3.01 4.01 9.95
CA TRP A 68 1.95 4.75 9.27
C TRP A 68 0.58 4.09 9.47
N MET A 69 0.47 2.77 9.25
CA MET A 69 -0.78 2.03 9.42
C MET A 69 -1.31 2.14 10.84
N MET A 70 -0.44 2.02 11.84
CA MET A 70 -0.84 2.11 13.26
C MET A 70 -1.36 3.51 13.62
N ARG A 71 -0.85 4.57 12.97
CA ARG A 71 -1.29 5.95 13.17
C ARG A 71 -2.58 6.33 12.44
N GLN A 72 -3.05 5.51 11.49
CA GLN A 72 -4.25 5.85 10.73
C GLN A 72 -5.51 5.87 11.61
N PRO A 73 -6.54 6.65 11.25
CA PRO A 73 -7.84 6.60 11.93
C PRO A 73 -8.38 5.16 12.00
N ARG A 74 -9.12 4.86 13.08
CA ARG A 74 -9.70 3.53 13.33
C ARG A 74 -10.40 2.96 12.10
N ALA A 75 -11.23 3.75 11.43
CA ALA A 75 -11.96 3.34 10.23
C ALA A 75 -11.05 2.87 9.08
N VAL A 76 -9.90 3.53 8.86
CA VAL A 76 -8.93 3.12 7.83
C VAL A 76 -8.30 1.79 8.22
N ARG A 77 -7.91 1.62 9.49
CA ARG A 77 -7.32 0.37 9.99
C ARG A 77 -8.32 -0.79 9.91
N GLU A 78 -9.57 -0.59 10.30
CA GLU A 78 -10.63 -1.62 10.22
C GLU A 78 -10.89 -2.05 8.77
N ARG A 79 -10.92 -1.11 7.83
CA ARG A 79 -11.02 -1.44 6.40
C ARG A 79 -9.82 -2.22 5.90
N TYR A 80 -8.61 -1.85 6.31
CA TYR A 80 -7.41 -2.63 5.96
C TYR A 80 -7.47 -4.05 6.53
N VAL A 81 -7.92 -4.21 7.77
CA VAL A 81 -8.11 -5.54 8.38
C VAL A 81 -9.11 -6.38 7.57
N GLY A 82 -10.31 -5.86 7.31
CA GLY A 82 -11.37 -6.62 6.63
C GLY A 82 -11.12 -6.85 5.14
N GLU A 83 -10.54 -5.89 4.43
CA GLU A 83 -10.36 -5.97 2.96
C GLU A 83 -9.03 -6.62 2.56
N ILE A 84 -8.02 -6.61 3.44
CA ILE A 84 -6.67 -7.10 3.13
C ILE A 84 -6.25 -8.26 4.03
N LEU A 85 -6.18 -8.03 5.35
CA LEU A 85 -5.56 -8.99 6.26
C LEU A 85 -6.41 -10.24 6.46
N GLU A 86 -7.70 -10.10 6.71
CA GLU A 86 -8.60 -11.25 6.88
C GLU A 86 -8.69 -12.13 5.62
N PRO A 87 -8.82 -11.59 4.39
CA PRO A 87 -8.71 -12.40 3.18
C PRO A 87 -7.35 -13.09 3.03
N ALA A 88 -6.25 -12.41 3.39
CA ALA A 88 -4.92 -13.00 3.35
C ALA A 88 -4.79 -14.17 4.34
N LEU A 89 -5.23 -13.98 5.59
CA LEU A 89 -5.31 -15.02 6.63
C LEU A 89 -6.11 -16.25 6.17
N ARG A 90 -7.24 -16.04 5.50
CA ARG A 90 -8.06 -17.13 4.94
C ARG A 90 -7.37 -17.86 3.77
N ARG A 91 -6.48 -17.20 3.03
CA ARG A 91 -5.69 -17.84 1.96
C ARG A 91 -4.56 -18.69 2.56
N THR A 92 -3.78 -18.13 3.49
CA THR A 92 -2.70 -18.86 4.16
C THR A 92 -3.21 -20.06 4.95
N GLY A 93 -4.33 -19.93 5.67
CA GLY A 93 -4.95 -21.04 6.41
C GLY A 93 -5.43 -22.20 5.51
N ARG A 94 -5.87 -21.91 4.28
CA ARG A 94 -6.25 -22.94 3.30
C ARG A 94 -5.05 -23.64 2.67
N SER A 95 -3.93 -22.94 2.50
CA SER A 95 -2.69 -23.53 2.00
C SER A 95 -2.01 -24.48 2.99
N GLY A 96 -2.34 -24.40 4.29
CA GLY A 96 -1.80 -25.26 5.34
C GLY A 96 -2.61 -26.52 5.66
N GLY A 97 -3.78 -26.72 5.02
CA GLY A 97 -4.69 -27.86 5.29
C GLY A 97 -4.66 -28.98 4.25
N ALA A 98 -3.68 -28.98 3.35
CA ALA A 98 -3.51 -29.99 2.30
C ALA A 98 -2.29 -30.91 2.54
N ALA A 99 -1.94 -31.13 3.81
CA ALA A 99 -0.87 -32.04 4.25
C ALA A 99 -1.46 -33.13 5.14
#